data_AF-A0A3S3JC33-F1
#
_entry.id   AF-A0A3S3JC33-F1
#
_cell.length_a   1.000
_cell.length_b   1.000
_cell.length_c   1.000
_cell.angle_alpha   90.00
_cell.angle_beta   90.00
_cell.angle_gamma   90.00
#
_symmetry.space_group_name_H-M   'P 1'
#
loop_
_entity.id
_entity.type
_entity.pdbx_description
1 polymer ?
#
loop_
_entity_poly.entity_id
_entity_poly.type
_entity_poly.pdbx_seq_one_letter_code
_entity_poly.pdbx_strand_id
1 'polypeptide(L)'
;MKTLAVCSGGLDSVSLAHMVAAEHELTGLLSFDYGQRHRKELGFAALCAQRLKVPHQIIDIGEIGRGLSGSALTSSIDVPDGHYAEDTMKITVVPNRNAIMLAIAFGLAAAHSAEAVAAAVHGGDHFIYPDCRPAFIEAFQTMQDRALDGYAQIRLYAPYVNLGKADIVADGARYGTPFAETWSCYKGGVRHCGRCGTCVERREAFHLAGHADPTDYEDADFWLEALRRRRA
;
A
#
# COMPACT_ATOMS: atom_id res chain seq x y z
N MET A 1 4.23 20.19 -7.91
CA MET A 1 4.47 18.87 -8.53
C MET A 1 3.12 18.20 -8.74
N LYS A 2 2.70 18.00 -9.99
CA LYS A 2 1.49 17.26 -10.37
C LYS A 2 1.71 15.78 -10.16
N THR A 3 0.99 15.17 -9.24
CA THR A 3 1.29 13.83 -8.75
C THR A 3 0.07 12.92 -8.88
N LEU A 4 0.23 11.81 -9.61
CA LEU A 4 -0.70 10.69 -9.60
C LEU A 4 -0.33 9.76 -8.45
N ALA A 5 -1.24 9.43 -7.55
CA ALA A 5 -0.93 8.53 -6.43
C ALA A 5 -1.48 7.13 -6.66
N VAL A 6 -0.64 6.11 -6.51
CA VAL A 6 -1.08 4.72 -6.42
C VAL A 6 -1.73 4.51 -5.05
N CYS A 7 -3.03 4.23 -5.03
CA CYS A 7 -3.83 4.11 -3.82
C CYS A 7 -4.58 2.77 -3.79
N SER A 8 -4.31 1.93 -2.79
CA SER A 8 -5.07 0.67 -2.62
C SER A 8 -6.30 0.86 -1.73
N GLY A 9 -6.32 1.91 -0.91
CA GLY A 9 -7.32 2.11 0.15
C GLY A 9 -6.84 1.63 1.53
N GLY A 10 -5.64 1.05 1.60
CA GLY A 10 -4.96 0.76 2.85
C GLY A 10 -4.35 1.98 3.52
N LEU A 11 -4.04 1.84 4.81
CA LEU A 11 -3.45 2.85 5.69
C LEU A 11 -2.38 3.69 4.98
N ASP A 12 -1.36 3.02 4.45
CA ASP A 12 -0.15 3.67 3.95
C ASP A 12 -0.44 4.52 2.71
N SER A 13 -1.22 3.96 1.78
CA SER A 13 -1.55 4.62 0.52
C SER A 13 -2.55 5.78 0.70
N VAL A 14 -3.47 5.67 1.66
CA VAL A 14 -4.39 6.77 2.00
C VAL A 14 -3.64 7.88 2.73
N SER A 15 -2.73 7.54 3.66
CA SER A 15 -1.85 8.53 4.29
C SER A 15 -0.99 9.28 3.27
N LEU A 16 -0.39 8.56 2.32
CA LEU A 16 0.37 9.19 1.25
C LEU A 16 -0.50 10.12 0.39
N ALA A 17 -1.72 9.71 0.04
CA ALA A 17 -2.62 10.55 -0.75
C ALA A 17 -2.97 11.86 -0.02
N HIS A 18 -3.24 11.80 1.30
CA HIS A 18 -3.49 12.98 2.11
C HIS A 18 -2.26 13.90 2.23
N MET A 19 -1.06 13.34 2.41
CA MET A 19 0.20 14.10 2.38
C MET A 19 0.40 14.78 1.03
N VAL A 20 0.29 14.05 -0.07
CA VAL A 20 0.48 14.59 -1.42
C VAL A 20 -0.56 15.68 -1.73
N ALA A 21 -1.81 15.53 -1.31
CA ALA A 21 -2.84 16.56 -1.48
C ALA A 21 -2.55 17.84 -0.67
N ALA A 22 -1.83 17.73 0.45
CA ALA A 22 -1.46 18.87 1.28
C ALA A 22 -0.18 19.59 0.80
N GLU A 23 0.79 18.84 0.26
CA GLU A 23 2.12 19.38 -0.10
C GLU A 23 2.30 19.64 -1.60
N HIS A 24 1.48 18.98 -2.44
CA HIS A 24 1.62 18.94 -3.89
C HIS A 24 0.24 19.03 -4.57
N GLU A 25 0.22 19.00 -5.91
CA GLU A 25 -1.03 18.95 -6.68
C GLU A 25 -1.36 17.47 -6.93
N LEU A 26 -2.25 16.90 -6.12
CA LEU A 26 -2.75 15.54 -6.33
C LEU A 26 -3.71 15.52 -7.52
N THR A 27 -3.29 14.88 -8.62
CA THR A 27 -4.07 14.88 -9.87
C THR A 27 -5.12 13.76 -9.94
N GLY A 28 -4.95 12.70 -9.14
CA GLY A 28 -5.85 11.57 -9.10
C GLY A 28 -5.31 10.41 -8.28
N LEU A 29 -6.18 9.43 -8.03
CA LEU A 29 -5.84 8.15 -7.42
C LEU A 29 -5.95 7.03 -8.46
N LEU A 30 -4.96 6.15 -8.46
CA LEU A 30 -4.91 4.96 -9.29
C LEU A 30 -4.90 3.71 -8.41
N SER A 31 -5.88 2.83 -8.61
CA SER A 31 -5.94 1.53 -7.95
C SER A 31 -5.85 0.39 -8.95
N PHE A 32 -5.49 -0.80 -8.47
CA PHE A 32 -5.38 -1.99 -9.29
C PHE A 32 -6.25 -3.11 -8.71
N ASP A 33 -7.14 -3.63 -9.54
CA ASP A 33 -7.84 -4.89 -9.26
C ASP A 33 -7.07 -6.00 -9.96
N TYR A 34 -6.38 -6.83 -9.18
CA TYR A 34 -5.62 -7.98 -9.69
C TYR A 34 -6.27 -9.31 -9.29
N GLY A 35 -7.54 -9.28 -8.90
CA GLY A 35 -8.24 -10.44 -8.35
C GLY A 35 -7.85 -10.75 -6.90
N GLN A 36 -7.42 -9.74 -6.14
CA GLN A 36 -6.98 -9.94 -4.76
C GLN A 36 -8.12 -10.37 -3.83
N ARG A 37 -7.82 -11.18 -2.82
CA ARG A 37 -8.80 -11.60 -1.81
C ARG A 37 -9.48 -10.43 -1.11
N HIS A 38 -8.74 -9.37 -0.83
CA HIS A 38 -9.21 -8.21 -0.07
C HIS A 38 -9.64 -7.04 -0.96
N ARG A 39 -10.30 -7.31 -2.12
CA ARG A 39 -10.85 -6.30 -3.05
C ARG A 39 -11.67 -5.19 -2.40
N LYS A 40 -12.21 -5.43 -1.19
CA LYS A 40 -12.89 -4.42 -0.36
C LYS A 40 -12.07 -3.14 -0.17
N GLU A 41 -10.74 -3.22 -0.14
CA GLU A 41 -9.85 -2.04 -0.04
C GLU A 41 -10.12 -1.00 -1.14
N LEU A 42 -10.51 -1.43 -2.35
CA LEU A 42 -10.79 -0.53 -3.48
C LEU A 42 -11.93 0.44 -3.17
N GLY A 43 -12.90 0.02 -2.35
CA GLY A 43 -13.96 0.90 -1.85
C GLY A 43 -13.43 2.01 -0.94
N PHE A 44 -12.41 1.72 -0.12
CA PHE A 44 -11.76 2.72 0.73
C PHE A 44 -10.88 3.68 -0.09
N ALA A 45 -10.27 3.22 -1.18
CA ALA A 45 -9.60 4.10 -2.14
C ALA A 45 -10.60 5.07 -2.80
N ALA A 46 -11.79 4.59 -3.16
CA ALA A 46 -12.85 5.44 -3.73
C ALA A 46 -13.33 6.50 -2.73
N LEU A 47 -13.53 6.13 -1.45
CA LEU A 47 -13.86 7.09 -0.40
C LEU A 47 -12.74 8.14 -0.22
N CYS A 48 -11.47 7.73 -0.30
CA CYS A 48 -10.34 8.65 -0.27
C CYS A 48 -10.39 9.68 -1.39
N ALA A 49 -10.61 9.23 -2.63
CA ALA A 49 -10.75 10.12 -3.78
C ALA A 49 -11.90 11.12 -3.61
N GLN A 50 -13.05 10.67 -3.09
CA GLN A 50 -14.20 11.55 -2.82
C GLN A 50 -13.86 12.65 -1.80
N ARG A 51 -13.19 12.30 -0.70
CA ARG A 51 -12.78 13.26 0.34
C ARG A 51 -11.79 14.29 -0.19
N LEU A 52 -10.81 13.83 -0.97
CA LEU A 52 -9.78 14.68 -1.57
C LEU A 52 -10.25 15.42 -2.83
N LYS A 53 -11.46 15.10 -3.33
CA LYS A 53 -12.08 15.69 -4.52
C LYS A 53 -11.22 15.52 -5.78
N VAL A 54 -10.63 14.34 -5.94
CA VAL A 54 -9.81 13.99 -7.10
C VAL A 54 -10.42 12.80 -7.87
N PRO A 55 -10.12 12.64 -9.17
CA PRO A 55 -10.52 11.47 -9.93
C PRO A 55 -9.97 10.18 -9.33
N HIS A 56 -10.73 9.09 -9.46
CA HIS A 56 -10.30 7.73 -9.11
C HIS A 56 -10.42 6.82 -10.31
N GLN A 57 -9.33 6.16 -10.67
CA GLN A 57 -9.30 5.15 -11.72
C GLN A 57 -8.90 3.81 -11.13
N ILE A 58 -9.64 2.76 -11.48
CA ILE A 58 -9.30 1.37 -11.17
C ILE A 58 -8.89 0.69 -12.47
N ILE A 59 -7.69 0.11 -12.49
CA ILE A 59 -7.21 -0.72 -13.61
C ILE A 59 -7.42 -2.18 -13.25
N ASP A 60 -8.22 -2.87 -14.06
CA ASP A 60 -8.36 -4.32 -13.98
C ASP A 60 -7.16 -4.99 -14.65
N ILE A 61 -6.36 -5.68 -13.85
CA ILE A 61 -5.25 -6.54 -14.25
C ILE A 61 -5.47 -7.99 -13.78
N GLY A 62 -6.73 -8.40 -13.63
CA GLY A 62 -7.11 -9.72 -13.10
C GLY A 62 -6.56 -10.89 -13.91
N GLU A 63 -6.37 -10.76 -15.23
CA GLU A 63 -5.70 -11.78 -16.05
C GLU A 63 -4.23 -11.96 -15.66
N ILE A 64 -3.53 -10.85 -15.41
CA ILE A 64 -2.13 -10.88 -14.93
C ILE A 64 -2.09 -11.52 -13.53
N GLY A 65 -3.00 -11.11 -12.65
CA GLY A 65 -3.11 -11.67 -11.30
C GLY A 65 -3.36 -13.18 -11.29
N ARG A 66 -4.20 -13.70 -12.22
CA ARG A 66 -4.40 -15.14 -12.43
C ARG A 66 -3.12 -15.85 -12.88
N GLY A 67 -2.34 -15.22 -13.75
CA GLY A 67 -1.04 -15.74 -14.20
C GLY A 67 0.01 -15.79 -13.07
N LEU A 68 -0.09 -14.88 -12.10
CA LEU A 68 0.78 -14.77 -10.92
C LEU A 68 0.23 -15.55 -9.70
N SER A 69 -0.44 -16.67 -9.94
CA SER A 69 -1.06 -17.52 -8.90
C SER A 69 -0.04 -18.14 -7.94
N GLY A 70 -0.55 -18.71 -6.83
CA GLY A 70 0.25 -19.41 -5.81
C GLY A 70 0.43 -18.64 -4.50
N SER A 71 -0.06 -17.39 -4.42
CA SER A 71 -0.10 -16.63 -3.18
C SER A 71 -1.43 -16.77 -2.44
N ALA A 72 -1.45 -16.60 -1.12
CA ALA A 72 -2.69 -16.52 -0.32
C ALA A 72 -3.56 -15.30 -0.65
N LEU A 73 -3.03 -14.31 -1.39
CA LEU A 73 -3.78 -13.14 -1.83
C LEU A 73 -4.54 -13.39 -3.14
N THR A 74 -4.10 -14.35 -3.97
CA THR A 74 -4.67 -14.62 -5.30
C THR A 74 -5.23 -16.04 -5.47
N SER A 75 -5.03 -16.93 -4.50
CA SER A 75 -5.51 -18.32 -4.51
C SER A 75 -6.40 -18.65 -3.30
N SER A 76 -6.86 -19.90 -3.18
CA SER A 76 -7.68 -20.38 -2.06
C SER A 76 -6.89 -20.76 -0.80
N ILE A 77 -5.59 -20.45 -0.74
CA ILE A 77 -4.73 -20.74 0.42
C ILE A 77 -5.10 -19.81 1.58
N ASP A 78 -5.14 -20.33 2.81
CA ASP A 78 -5.44 -19.51 3.99
C ASP A 78 -4.39 -18.41 4.22
N VAL A 79 -4.85 -17.23 4.62
CA VAL A 79 -3.95 -16.15 5.03
C VAL A 79 -3.46 -16.47 6.45
N PRO A 80 -2.14 -16.60 6.68
CA PRO A 80 -1.60 -16.96 7.98
C PRO A 80 -1.88 -15.89 9.04
N ASP A 81 -2.08 -16.35 10.27
CA ASP A 81 -2.03 -15.51 11.47
C ASP A 81 -0.58 -15.31 11.90
N GLY A 82 -0.27 -14.18 12.53
CA GLY A 82 1.06 -13.91 13.07
C GLY A 82 1.58 -12.53 12.73
N HIS A 83 2.83 -12.27 13.10
CA HIS A 83 3.49 -11.01 12.83
C HIS A 83 3.92 -10.91 11.36
N TYR A 84 3.82 -9.72 10.76
CA TYR A 84 4.08 -9.50 9.34
C TYR A 84 5.48 -9.91 8.88
N ALA A 85 6.50 -9.73 9.72
CA ALA A 85 7.87 -10.12 9.43
C ALA A 85 8.19 -11.63 9.53
N GLU A 86 7.22 -12.49 9.86
CA GLU A 86 7.46 -13.94 9.95
C GLU A 86 7.62 -14.59 8.56
N ASP A 87 8.44 -15.63 8.45
CA ASP A 87 8.69 -16.34 7.19
C ASP A 87 7.41 -16.90 6.54
N THR A 88 6.41 -17.26 7.36
CA THR A 88 5.09 -17.71 6.92
C THR A 88 4.38 -16.68 6.05
N MET A 89 4.68 -15.39 6.21
CA MET A 89 4.07 -14.31 5.44
C MET A 89 4.56 -14.26 3.99
N LYS A 90 5.65 -14.95 3.63
CA LYS A 90 6.11 -15.10 2.23
C LYS A 90 5.04 -15.70 1.31
N ILE A 91 4.10 -16.48 1.86
CA ILE A 91 2.98 -17.03 1.08
C ILE A 91 2.00 -15.96 0.58
N THR A 92 2.07 -14.73 1.10
CA THR A 92 1.27 -13.60 0.63
C THR A 92 1.92 -12.84 -0.52
N VAL A 93 3.17 -13.17 -0.89
CA VAL A 93 3.90 -12.47 -1.93
C VAL A 93 3.35 -12.81 -3.31
N VAL A 94 2.95 -11.78 -4.05
CA VAL A 94 2.65 -11.88 -5.48
C VAL A 94 3.91 -11.46 -6.25
N PRO A 95 4.50 -12.32 -7.09
CA PRO A 95 5.77 -12.03 -7.75
C PRO A 95 5.73 -10.74 -8.58
N ASN A 96 6.69 -9.84 -8.33
CA ASN A 96 6.93 -8.61 -9.10
C ASN A 96 5.70 -7.67 -9.23
N ARG A 97 4.77 -7.74 -8.27
CA ARG A 97 3.50 -7.02 -8.32
C ARG A 97 3.71 -5.51 -8.40
N ASN A 98 4.60 -4.94 -7.56
CA ASN A 98 4.77 -3.49 -7.52
C ASN A 98 5.36 -2.95 -8.82
N ALA A 99 6.32 -3.67 -9.43
CA ALA A 99 6.92 -3.24 -10.69
C ALA A 99 5.89 -3.17 -11.84
N ILE A 100 4.98 -4.16 -11.93
CA ILE A 100 3.91 -4.18 -12.94
C ILE A 100 2.97 -2.99 -12.75
N MET A 101 2.51 -2.77 -11.51
CA MET A 101 1.60 -1.67 -11.17
C MET A 101 2.26 -0.31 -11.42
N LEU A 102 3.53 -0.14 -11.03
CA LEU A 102 4.27 1.10 -11.26
C LEU A 102 4.49 1.36 -12.75
N ALA A 103 4.78 0.34 -13.56
CA ALA A 103 4.95 0.51 -15.01
C ALA A 103 3.67 1.04 -15.67
N ILE A 104 2.50 0.52 -15.27
CA ILE A 104 1.20 1.03 -15.73
C ILE A 104 0.98 2.46 -15.23
N ALA A 105 1.26 2.74 -13.95
CA ALA A 105 1.08 4.05 -13.36
C ALA A 105 1.92 5.13 -14.06
N PHE A 106 3.18 4.81 -14.42
CA PHE A 106 4.05 5.72 -15.17
C PHE A 106 3.54 5.98 -16.58
N GLY A 107 3.05 4.97 -17.29
CA GLY A 107 2.42 5.16 -18.60
C GLY A 107 1.21 6.09 -18.55
N LEU A 108 0.35 5.93 -17.53
CA LEU A 108 -0.81 6.81 -17.32
C LEU A 108 -0.40 8.23 -16.90
N ALA A 109 0.59 8.36 -16.01
CA ALA A 109 1.13 9.65 -15.61
C ALA A 109 1.71 10.40 -16.82
N ALA A 110 2.41 9.71 -17.72
CA ALA A 110 2.95 10.30 -18.95
C ALA A 110 1.82 10.79 -19.87
N ALA A 111 0.79 9.97 -20.09
CA ALA A 111 -0.37 10.32 -20.91
C ALA A 111 -1.17 11.49 -20.34
N HIS A 112 -1.20 11.65 -19.02
CA HIS A 112 -1.93 12.72 -18.33
C HIS A 112 -1.05 13.93 -17.94
N SER A 113 0.20 13.98 -18.43
CA SER A 113 1.14 15.07 -18.13
C SER A 113 1.35 15.31 -16.62
N ALA A 114 1.36 14.24 -15.83
CA ALA A 114 1.78 14.29 -14.43
C ALA A 114 3.33 14.31 -14.35
N GLU A 115 3.84 14.95 -13.31
CA GLU A 115 5.27 15.12 -13.06
C GLU A 115 5.81 14.03 -12.11
N ALA A 116 4.92 13.34 -11.39
CA ALA A 116 5.29 12.28 -10.47
C ALA A 116 4.22 11.19 -10.34
N VAL A 117 4.69 10.00 -9.98
CA VAL A 117 3.89 8.89 -9.47
C VAL A 117 4.26 8.66 -8.02
N ALA A 118 3.29 8.79 -7.12
CA ALA A 118 3.47 8.53 -5.69
C ALA A 118 3.14 7.09 -5.33
N ALA A 119 4.00 6.44 -4.54
CA ALA A 119 3.80 5.08 -4.06
C ALA A 119 4.22 4.93 -2.59
N ALA A 120 3.37 4.26 -1.79
CA ALA A 120 3.54 4.15 -0.34
C ALA A 120 4.39 2.94 0.09
N VAL A 121 5.39 2.55 -0.71
CA VAL A 121 6.34 1.50 -0.32
C VAL A 121 7.13 1.95 0.92
N HIS A 122 7.40 1.02 1.84
CA HIS A 122 8.02 1.39 3.11
C HIS A 122 9.07 0.41 3.64
N GLY A 123 9.89 0.89 4.59
CA GLY A 123 11.01 0.16 5.17
C GLY A 123 10.63 -1.17 5.83
N GLY A 124 9.45 -1.21 6.46
CA GLY A 124 8.91 -2.44 7.08
C GLY A 124 8.71 -3.62 6.11
N ASP A 125 8.48 -3.36 4.82
CA ASP A 125 8.22 -4.39 3.82
C ASP A 125 9.49 -5.10 3.33
N HIS A 126 10.67 -4.50 3.55
CA HIS A 126 11.93 -4.92 2.93
C HIS A 126 12.30 -6.38 3.21
N PHE A 127 11.86 -6.93 4.35
CA PHE A 127 12.13 -8.30 4.76
C PHE A 127 11.53 -9.32 3.81
N ILE A 128 10.38 -9.02 3.21
CA ILE A 128 9.58 -10.00 2.44
C ILE A 128 9.44 -9.55 0.99
N TYR A 129 9.42 -8.25 0.71
CA TYR A 129 9.16 -7.68 -0.60
C TYR A 129 10.42 -6.97 -1.16
N PRO A 130 11.17 -7.61 -2.08
CA PRO A 130 12.34 -6.99 -2.69
C PRO A 130 11.97 -5.78 -3.55
N ASP A 131 10.74 -5.76 -4.10
CA ASP A 131 10.15 -4.68 -4.90
C ASP A 131 9.57 -3.52 -4.05
N CYS A 132 9.95 -3.44 -2.77
CA CYS A 132 9.74 -2.27 -1.91
C CYS A 132 11.04 -1.57 -1.49
N ARG A 133 12.21 -2.14 -1.82
CA ARG A 133 13.52 -1.68 -1.30
C ARG A 133 14.05 -0.43 -2.02
N PRO A 134 14.90 0.40 -1.38
CA PRO A 134 15.51 1.57 -2.02
C PRO A 134 16.20 1.26 -3.36
N ALA A 135 16.98 0.18 -3.41
CA ALA A 135 17.65 -0.25 -4.64
C ALA A 135 16.69 -0.57 -5.79
N PHE A 136 15.50 -1.12 -5.48
CA PHE A 136 14.45 -1.31 -6.49
C PHE A 136 13.88 0.03 -6.96
N ILE A 137 13.60 0.95 -6.04
CA ILE A 137 13.04 2.28 -6.36
C ILE A 137 14.00 3.07 -7.25
N GLU A 138 15.30 3.06 -6.95
CA GLU A 138 16.35 3.70 -7.76
C GLU A 138 16.49 3.05 -9.15
N ALA A 139 16.52 1.72 -9.20
CA ALA A 139 16.60 0.98 -10.46
C ALA A 139 15.36 1.20 -11.33
N PHE A 140 14.17 1.23 -10.71
CA PHE A 140 12.91 1.47 -11.40
C PHE A 140 12.86 2.88 -11.98
N GLN A 141 13.24 3.90 -11.20
CA GLN A 141 13.35 5.28 -11.70
C GLN A 141 14.29 5.36 -12.89
N THR A 142 15.49 4.79 -12.78
CA THR A 142 16.49 4.81 -13.87
C THR A 142 15.93 4.17 -15.14
N MET A 143 15.23 3.05 -15.01
CA MET A 143 14.61 2.35 -16.13
C MET A 143 13.48 3.18 -16.75
N GLN A 144 12.64 3.86 -15.96
CA GLN A 144 11.57 4.73 -16.46
C GLN A 144 12.11 6.00 -17.12
N ASP A 145 13.20 6.58 -16.61
CA ASP A 145 13.87 7.73 -17.25
C ASP A 145 14.32 7.37 -18.67
N ARG A 146 14.75 6.13 -18.90
CA ARG A 146 15.10 5.63 -20.24
C ARG A 146 13.87 5.30 -21.08
N ALA A 147 12.83 4.74 -20.47
CA ALA A 147 11.61 4.35 -21.19
C ALA A 147 10.82 5.56 -21.71
N LEU A 148 10.89 6.70 -21.02
CA LEU A 148 10.15 7.92 -21.33
C LEU A 148 11.03 9.06 -21.87
N ASP A 149 12.30 8.79 -22.20
CA ASP A 149 13.24 9.79 -22.70
C ASP A 149 12.69 10.50 -23.95
N GLY A 150 12.79 11.83 -23.96
CA GLY A 150 12.23 12.68 -25.01
C GLY A 150 10.70 12.79 -25.04
N TYR A 151 9.98 12.07 -24.18
CA TYR A 151 8.52 12.09 -24.11
C TYR A 151 7.98 12.72 -22.82
N ALA A 152 8.40 12.23 -21.66
CA ALA A 152 7.94 12.73 -20.36
C ALA A 152 9.00 12.51 -19.28
N GLN A 153 9.08 13.42 -18.32
CA GLN A 153 9.94 13.27 -17.14
C GLN A 153 9.05 13.06 -15.91
N ILE A 154 9.10 11.85 -15.34
CA ILE A 154 8.22 11.45 -14.24
C ILE A 154 9.07 10.96 -13.08
N ARG A 155 8.85 11.53 -11.90
CA ARG A 155 9.53 11.11 -10.66
C ARG A 155 8.72 10.07 -9.91
N LEU A 156 9.37 9.00 -9.46
CA LEU A 156 8.86 8.09 -8.44
C LEU A 156 8.98 8.76 -7.07
N TYR A 157 7.85 9.16 -6.51
CA TYR A 157 7.77 9.77 -5.19
C TYR A 157 7.40 8.70 -4.16
N ALA A 158 8.40 8.20 -3.43
CA ALA A 158 8.26 7.15 -2.43
C ALA A 158 8.84 7.62 -1.07
N PRO A 159 8.16 8.55 -0.37
CA PRO A 159 8.71 9.18 0.83
C PRO A 159 8.91 8.20 2.00
N TYR A 160 8.16 7.09 2.02
CA TYR A 160 8.20 6.13 3.12
C TYR A 160 9.23 5.01 2.95
N VAL A 161 10.00 4.98 1.85
CA VAL A 161 10.89 3.85 1.52
C VAL A 161 11.94 3.54 2.61
N ASN A 162 12.34 4.53 3.39
CA ASN A 162 13.29 4.37 4.50
C ASN A 162 12.63 4.50 5.89
N LEU A 163 11.30 4.59 5.94
CA LEU A 163 10.53 4.83 7.16
C LEU A 163 9.75 3.59 7.58
N GLY A 164 9.48 3.49 8.88
CA GLY A 164 8.66 2.45 9.46
C GLY A 164 7.17 2.79 9.40
N LYS A 165 6.33 1.79 9.67
CA LYS A 165 4.87 2.00 9.63
C LYS A 165 4.36 2.93 10.73
N ALA A 166 5.08 3.02 11.86
CA ALA A 166 4.78 4.02 12.90
C ALA A 166 4.96 5.46 12.40
N ASP A 167 5.98 5.72 11.57
CA ASP A 167 6.20 7.04 10.96
C ASP A 167 5.05 7.39 10.00
N ILE A 168 4.53 6.40 9.26
CA ILE A 168 3.37 6.57 8.37
C ILE A 168 2.10 6.91 9.17
N VAL A 169 1.93 6.34 10.37
CA VAL A 169 0.82 6.72 11.27
C VAL A 169 1.02 8.14 11.80
N ALA A 170 2.24 8.52 12.20
CA ALA A 170 2.53 9.88 12.66
C ALA A 170 2.27 10.92 11.54
N ASP A 171 2.72 10.64 10.32
CA ASP A 171 2.44 11.48 9.16
C ASP A 171 0.95 11.50 8.82
N GLY A 172 0.28 10.34 8.83
CA GLY A 172 -1.16 10.31 8.61
C GLY A 172 -1.93 11.16 9.62
N ALA A 173 -1.53 11.15 10.89
CA ALA A 173 -2.13 12.03 11.90
C ALA A 173 -1.84 13.51 11.60
N ARG A 174 -0.61 13.84 11.19
CA ARG A 174 -0.20 15.19 10.80
C ARG A 174 -0.99 15.75 9.61
N TYR A 175 -1.29 14.93 8.60
CA TYR A 175 -2.04 15.35 7.40
C TYR A 175 -3.55 15.03 7.47
N GLY A 176 -4.06 14.64 8.64
CA GLY A 176 -5.49 14.43 8.86
C GLY A 176 -6.06 13.22 8.11
N THR A 177 -5.30 12.14 7.97
CA THR A 177 -5.77 10.87 7.42
C THR A 177 -6.94 10.33 8.24
N PRO A 178 -8.10 10.03 7.62
CA PRO A 178 -9.24 9.44 8.30
C PRO A 178 -9.00 7.93 8.50
N PHE A 179 -8.23 7.58 9.53
CA PHE A 179 -7.76 6.21 9.75
C PHE A 179 -8.87 5.16 9.87
N ALA A 180 -10.06 5.54 10.34
CA ALA A 180 -11.24 4.67 10.40
C ALA A 180 -11.75 4.24 9.00
N GLU A 181 -11.43 5.05 7.98
CA GLU A 181 -11.81 4.83 6.59
C GLU A 181 -10.62 4.33 5.77
N THR A 182 -9.87 3.37 6.33
CA THR A 182 -8.78 2.65 5.64
C THR A 182 -8.89 1.15 5.89
N TRP A 183 -8.41 0.33 4.94
CA TRP A 183 -8.51 -1.13 5.04
C TRP A 183 -7.15 -1.82 4.89
N SER A 184 -6.70 -2.46 5.97
CA SER A 184 -5.41 -3.19 5.98
C SER A 184 -5.59 -4.72 5.93
N CYS A 185 -6.75 -5.25 6.31
CA CYS A 185 -6.91 -6.70 6.56
C CYS A 185 -6.89 -7.55 5.29
N TYR A 186 -5.97 -8.51 5.20
CA TYR A 186 -5.89 -9.45 4.07
C TYR A 186 -7.01 -10.49 4.02
N LYS A 187 -7.68 -10.78 5.15
CA LYS A 187 -8.78 -11.76 5.17
C LYS A 187 -10.06 -11.24 4.52
N GLY A 188 -10.23 -9.91 4.40
CA GLY A 188 -11.34 -9.32 3.64
C GLY A 188 -12.73 -9.50 4.26
N GLY A 189 -12.82 -9.80 5.56
CA GLY A 189 -14.10 -10.00 6.27
C GLY A 189 -14.94 -8.74 6.45
N VAL A 190 -15.97 -8.82 7.30
CA VAL A 190 -16.79 -7.65 7.67
C VAL A 190 -15.96 -6.64 8.46
N ARG A 191 -15.24 -7.14 9.47
CA ARG A 191 -14.30 -6.39 10.31
C ARG A 191 -12.86 -6.82 10.02
N HIS A 192 -11.88 -6.05 10.49
CA HIS A 192 -10.48 -6.48 10.40
C HIS A 192 -10.28 -7.67 11.34
N CYS A 193 -9.65 -8.74 10.88
CA CYS A 193 -9.56 -9.96 11.69
C CYS A 193 -8.70 -9.81 12.95
N GLY A 194 -7.80 -8.81 13.01
CA GLY A 194 -6.89 -8.58 14.14
C GLY A 194 -5.70 -9.54 14.20
N ARG A 195 -5.66 -10.55 13.32
CA ARG A 195 -4.72 -11.68 13.40
C ARG A 195 -3.73 -11.84 12.25
N CYS A 196 -4.12 -11.42 11.04
CA CYS A 196 -3.21 -11.50 9.89
C CYS A 196 -2.08 -10.48 10.03
N GLY A 197 -0.96 -10.72 9.35
CA GLY A 197 0.24 -9.88 9.42
C GLY A 197 -0.02 -8.38 9.34
N THR A 198 -0.83 -7.91 8.38
CA THR A 198 -1.12 -6.47 8.23
C THR A 198 -2.02 -5.89 9.32
N CYS A 199 -2.86 -6.70 9.99
CA CYS A 199 -3.61 -6.24 11.16
C CYS A 199 -2.70 -6.11 12.37
N VAL A 200 -1.80 -7.09 12.58
CA VAL A 200 -0.81 -7.05 13.67
C VAL A 200 0.13 -5.86 13.48
N GLU A 201 0.67 -5.68 12.27
CA GLU A 201 1.58 -4.58 11.93
C GLU A 201 0.91 -3.22 12.08
N ARG A 202 -0.36 -3.09 11.65
CA ARG A 202 -1.15 -1.88 11.89
C ARG A 202 -1.26 -1.56 13.38
N ARG A 203 -1.67 -2.54 14.20
CA ARG A 203 -1.81 -2.34 15.66
C ARG A 203 -0.51 -1.91 16.31
N GLU A 204 0.59 -2.57 15.95
CA GLU A 204 1.92 -2.20 16.43
C GLU A 204 2.30 -0.78 15.99
N ALA A 205 2.05 -0.40 14.73
CA ALA A 205 2.35 0.93 14.21
C ALA A 205 1.63 2.04 14.98
N PHE A 206 0.32 1.88 15.21
CA PHE A 206 -0.46 2.84 16.01
C PHE A 206 0.05 2.94 17.44
N HIS A 207 0.35 1.80 18.06
CA HIS A 207 0.91 1.76 19.42
C HIS A 207 2.26 2.50 19.51
N LEU A 208 3.19 2.21 18.59
CA LEU A 208 4.50 2.86 18.55
C LEU A 208 4.42 4.35 18.24
N ALA A 209 3.46 4.76 17.41
CA ALA A 209 3.24 6.17 17.07
C ALA A 209 2.52 6.95 18.18
N GLY A 210 2.04 6.29 19.25
CA GLY A 210 1.30 6.94 20.34
C GLY A 210 -0.10 7.40 19.93
N HIS A 211 -0.69 6.80 18.89
CA HIS A 211 -2.04 7.11 18.41
C HIS A 211 -3.02 5.97 18.68
N ALA A 212 -4.26 6.30 18.98
CA ALA A 212 -5.33 5.31 19.07
C ALA A 212 -5.69 4.80 17.66
N ASP A 213 -5.68 3.48 17.47
CA ASP A 213 -6.17 2.87 16.23
C ASP A 213 -7.71 2.81 16.26
N PRO A 214 -8.42 3.52 15.36
CA PRO A 214 -9.89 3.56 15.38
C PRO A 214 -10.54 2.33 14.71
N THR A 215 -9.75 1.35 14.27
CA THR A 215 -10.25 0.19 13.52
C THR A 215 -11.05 -0.76 14.42
N ASP A 216 -12.17 -1.24 13.91
CA ASP A 216 -12.96 -2.31 14.54
C ASP A 216 -12.39 -3.69 14.15
N TYR A 217 -12.00 -4.46 15.18
CA TYR A 217 -11.34 -5.75 15.03
C TYR A 217 -12.20 -6.90 15.55
N GLU A 218 -12.07 -8.07 14.93
CA GLU A 218 -12.64 -9.32 15.45
C GLU A 218 -11.87 -9.81 16.68
N ASP A 219 -10.54 -9.70 16.67
CA ASP A 219 -9.64 -10.04 17.77
C ASP A 219 -8.65 -8.88 18.01
N ALA A 220 -9.04 -7.92 18.86
CA ALA A 220 -8.32 -6.66 19.03
C ALA A 220 -6.96 -6.80 19.77
N ASP A 221 -6.74 -7.92 20.45
CA ASP A 221 -5.60 -8.08 21.37
C ASP A 221 -4.56 -9.11 20.90
N PHE A 222 -4.85 -9.90 19.85
CA PHE A 222 -3.93 -10.90 19.30
C PHE A 222 -2.54 -10.35 18.96
N TRP A 223 -2.45 -9.10 18.50
CA TRP A 223 -1.15 -8.48 18.17
C TRP A 223 -0.16 -8.47 19.34
N LEU A 224 -0.62 -8.36 20.59
CA LEU A 224 0.23 -8.44 21.79
C LEU A 224 0.82 -9.84 21.99
N GLU A 225 0.08 -10.87 21.60
CA GLU A 225 0.56 -12.25 21.62
C GLU A 225 1.57 -12.48 20.49
N ALA A 226 1.28 -12.01 19.28
CA ALA A 226 2.17 -12.10 18.13
C ALA A 226 3.55 -11.45 18.43
N LEU A 227 3.55 -10.26 19.07
CA LEU A 227 4.80 -9.60 19.48
C LEU A 227 5.57 -10.36 20.56
N ARG A 228 4.87 -10.99 21.51
CA ARG A 228 5.52 -11.84 22.53
C ARG A 228 6.20 -13.05 21.90
N ARG A 229 5.53 -13.71 20.95
CA ARG A 229 6.08 -14.87 20.22
C ARG A 229 7.32 -14.52 19.41
N ARG A 230 7.37 -13.34 18.80
CA ARG A 230 8.53 -12.86 18.03
C ARG A 230 9.76 -12.57 18.88
N ARG A 231 9.58 -12.20 20.15
CA ARG A 231 10.68 -11.88 21.08
C ARG A 231 11.24 -13.09 21.82
N ALA A 232 10.53 -14.22 21.77
CA ALA A 232 10.94 -15.50 22.36
C ALA A 232 11.87 -16.25 21.41
#